data_AF-A0A323UL94-F1
#
_entry.id   AF-A0A323UL94-F1
#
_cell.length_a   1.000
_cell.length_b   1.000
_cell.length_c   1.000
_cell.angle_alpha   90.00
_cell.angle_beta   90.00
_cell.angle_gamma   90.00
#
_symmetry.space_group_name_H-M   'P 1'
#
loop_
_entity.id
_entity.type
_entity.pdbx_description
1 polymer ?
#
loop_
_entity_poly.entity_id
_entity_poly.type
_entity_poly.pdbx_seq_one_letter_code
_entity_poly.pdbx_strand_id
1 'polypeptide(L)' 'MARMTTTTPHCPTCNVPLELTGNRPLVQGYQVREYRCPDCGRETHRATPWDHSLTEPHAPFYHD' A
#
# COMPACT_ATOMS: atom_id res chain seq x y z
N MET A 1 0.45 16.16 11.32
CA MET A 1 -0.38 15.29 10.45
C MET A 1 0.24 15.23 9.07
N ALA A 2 1.22 14.33 8.88
CA ALA A 2 1.87 14.14 7.59
C ALA A 2 0.88 13.45 6.66
N ARG A 3 0.38 14.19 5.66
CA ARG A 3 -0.35 13.62 4.54
C ARG A 3 0.56 12.58 3.90
N MET A 4 0.26 11.29 4.10
CA MET A 4 0.83 10.23 3.28
C MET A 4 0.25 10.42 1.88
N THR A 5 0.88 11.26 1.06
CA THR A 5 0.65 11.28 -0.38
C THR A 5 1.07 9.90 -0.88
N THR A 6 0.10 9.03 -1.11
CA THR A 6 0.27 7.73 -1.76
C THR A 6 0.56 7.98 -3.24
N THR A 7 1.69 8.63 -3.54
CA THR A 7 2.14 8.85 -4.90
C THR A 7 2.48 7.48 -5.48
N THR A 8 1.78 7.11 -6.55
CA THR A 8 2.06 5.88 -7.29
C THR A 8 3.53 5.90 -7.73
N PRO A 9 4.33 4.89 -7.35
CA PRO A 9 5.73 4.85 -7.75
C PRO A 9 5.84 4.74 -9.28
N HIS A 10 6.86 5.38 -9.84
CA HIS A 10 7.15 5.32 -11.28
C HIS A 10 8.31 4.35 -11.53
N CYS A 11 8.30 3.70 -12.69
CA CYS A 11 9.39 2.85 -13.12
C CYS A 11 10.65 3.72 -13.38
N PRO A 12 11.81 3.43 -12.76
CA PRO A 12 13.02 4.23 -12.98
C PRO A 12 13.59 4.09 -14.41
N THR A 13 13.17 3.07 -15.15
CA THR A 13 13.64 2.80 -16.52
C THR A 13 12.70 3.39 -17.56
N CYS A 14 11.39 3.13 -17.43
CA CYS A 14 10.39 3.55 -18.41
C CYS A 14 9.75 4.90 -18.08
N ASN A 15 9.96 5.42 -16.85
CA ASN A 15 9.33 6.63 -16.32
C ASN A 15 7.78 6.64 -16.37
N VAL A 16 7.16 5.46 -16.49
CA VAL A 16 5.70 5.27 -16.44
C VAL A 16 5.24 4.91 -15.02
N PRO A 17 4.00 5.23 -14.63
CA PRO A 17 3.45 4.79 -13.35
C PRO A 17 3.41 3.26 -13.28
N LEU A 18 3.82 2.72 -12.12
CA LEU A 18 3.72 1.28 -11.86
C LEU A 18 2.29 0.91 -11.47
N GLU A 19 1.82 -0.22 -11.96
CA GLU A 19 0.50 -0.77 -11.63
C GLU A 19 0.58 -1.59 -10.35
N LEU A 20 -0.42 -1.44 -9.47
CA LEU A 20 -0.53 -2.27 -8.27
C LEU A 20 -1.01 -3.67 -8.65
N THR A 21 -0.17 -4.67 -8.47
CA THR A 21 -0.47 -6.07 -8.80
C THR A 21 -0.85 -6.91 -7.59
N GLY A 22 -0.45 -6.49 -6.38
CA GLY A 22 -0.68 -7.29 -5.19
C GLY A 22 -0.60 -6.49 -3.90
N ASN A 23 -1.22 -7.04 -2.86
CA ASN A 23 -1.07 -6.60 -1.49
C ASN A 23 -0.68 -7.82 -0.67
N ARG A 24 0.51 -7.80 -0.08
CA ARG A 24 0.97 -8.83 0.85
C ARG A 24 0.36 -8.62 2.24
N PRO A 25 0.26 -9.70 3.03
CA PRO A 25 -0.26 -9.62 4.40
C PRO A 25 0.51 -8.60 5.23
N LEU A 26 -0.19 -8.03 6.20
CA LEU A 26 0.35 -7.05 7.14
C LEU A 26 1.47 -7.68 7.95
N VAL A 27 2.64 -7.01 8.00
CA VAL A 27 3.76 -7.42 8.85
C VAL A 27 4.05 -6.27 9.79
N GLN A 28 3.90 -6.49 11.10
CA GLN A 28 4.28 -5.53 12.15
C GLN A 28 3.70 -4.11 11.95
N GLY A 29 2.45 -3.99 11.49
CA GLY A 29 1.80 -2.69 11.24
C GLY A 29 2.17 -2.02 9.91
N TYR A 30 2.79 -2.76 8.98
CA TYR A 30 3.06 -2.30 7.61
C TYR A 30 2.31 -3.16 6.60
N GLN A 31 1.70 -2.52 5.60
CA GLN A 31 1.18 -3.19 4.41
C GLN A 31 2.24 -3.14 3.32
N VAL A 32 2.54 -4.29 2.71
CA VAL A 32 3.46 -4.36 1.57
C VAL A 32 2.64 -4.41 0.30
N ARG A 33 2.84 -3.42 -0.56
CA ARG A 33 2.21 -3.32 -1.89
C ARG A 33 3.20 -3.75 -2.96
N GLU A 34 2.72 -4.57 -3.88
CA GLU A 34 3.48 -5.09 -5.01
C GLU A 34 3.08 -4.35 -6.26
N TYR A 35 4.07 -3.86 -7.00
CA TYR A 35 3.89 -3.02 -8.16
C TYR A 35 4.63 -3.60 -9.36
N ARG A 36 4.02 -3.52 -10.55
CA ARG A 36 4.62 -3.98 -11.81
C ARG A 36 4.58 -2.87 -12.87
N CYS A 37 5.67 -2.74 -13.62
CA CYS A 37 5.69 -1.87 -14.79
C CYS A 37 4.94 -2.54 -15.94
N PRO A 38 3.94 -1.89 -16.55
CA PRO A 38 3.24 -2.45 -17.72
C PRO A 38 4.15 -2.60 -18.94
N ASP A 39 5.15 -1.73 -19.05
CA ASP A 39 5.97 -1.60 -20.26
C ASP A 39 7.16 -2.56 -20.28
N CYS A 40 7.94 -2.59 -19.19
CA CYS A 40 9.13 -3.45 -19.07
C CYS A 40 8.95 -4.66 -18.15
N GLY A 41 7.77 -4.81 -17.52
CA GLY A 41 7.46 -5.94 -16.63
C GLY A 41 8.18 -5.92 -15.28
N ARG A 42 8.96 -4.89 -14.96
CA ARG A 42 9.74 -4.81 -13.72
C ARG A 42 8.85 -4.75 -12.48
N GLU A 43 9.14 -5.60 -11.51
CA GLU A 43 8.41 -5.68 -10.25
C GLU A 43 9.15 -4.92 -9.13
N THR A 44 8.39 -4.24 -8.27
CA THR A 44 8.91 -3.53 -7.10
C THR A 44 7.96 -3.69 -5.92
N HIS A 45 8.50 -3.66 -4.71
CA HIS A 45 7.70 -3.79 -3.49
C HIS A 45 7.88 -2.55 -2.63
N ARG A 46 6.80 -2.05 -2.05
CA ARG A 46 6.84 -0.91 -1.13
C ARG A 46 6.09 -1.24 0.14
N ALA A 47 6.80 -1.21 1.26
CA ALA A 47 6.19 -1.23 2.58
C ALA A 47 5.68 0.18 2.90
N THR A 48 4.39 0.30 3.16
CA THR A 48 3.77 1.51 3.69
C THR A 48 3.24 1.21 5.10
N PRO A 49 3.39 2.13 6.06
CA PRO A 49 2.71 1.99 7.34
C PRO A 49 1.23 1.74 7.07
N TRP A 50 0.69 0.70 7.70
CA TRP A 50 -0.74 0.47 7.66
C TRP A 50 -1.38 1.54 8.52
N ASP A 51 -2.32 2.28 7.95
CA ASP A 51 -3.08 3.26 8.71
C ASP A 51 -4.19 2.52 9.45
N HIS A 52 -3.97 2.28 10.74
CA HIS A 52 -4.95 1.60 11.60
C HIS A 52 -6.23 2.42 11.76
N SER A 53 -6.23 3.72 11.44
CA SER A 53 -7.39 4.61 11.59
C SER A 53 -8.53 4.31 10.60
N LEU A 54 -8.27 3.57 9.52
CA LEU A 54 -9.34 3.04 8.63
C LEU A 54 -9.93 1.71 9.11
N THR A 55 -9.39 1.15 10.18
CA THR A 55 -9.84 -0.11 10.81
C THR A 55 -10.18 0.10 12.28
N GLU A 56 -10.47 1.34 12.71
CA GLU A 56 -11.20 1.50 13.96
C GLU A 56 -12.45 0.65 13.86
N PRO A 57 -12.65 -0.34 14.76
CA PRO A 57 -13.88 -1.09 14.74
C PRO A 57 -14.99 -0.06 14.97
N HIS A 58 -15.94 0.03 14.04
CA HIS A 58 -17.27 0.47 14.40
C HIS A 58 -17.83 -0.57 15.39
N ALA A 59 -17.33 -0.57 16.62
CA ALA A 59 -17.84 -1.33 17.72
C ALA A 59 -18.31 -0.33 18.76
N PRO A 60 -19.61 -0.18 18.98
CA PRO A 60 -20.07 -0.39 20.33
C PRO A 60 -20.00 -1.89 20.59
N PHE A 61 -19.00 -2.31 21.37
CA PHE A 61 -19.15 -3.56 22.12
C PHE A 61 -20.39 -3.39 23.01
N TYR A 62 -21.51 -3.95 22.59
CA TYR A 62 -22.67 -4.09 23.45
C TYR A 62 -22.29 -5.09 24.55
N HIS A 63 -22.01 -4.59 25.75
CA HIS A 63 -22.10 -5.37 26.97
C HIS A 63 -23.52 -5.18 27.51
N ASP A 64 -24.34 -6.23 27.44
CA ASP A 64 -25.44 -6.49 28.37
C ASP A 64 -25.39 -7.98 28.75
#